data_AF-A0A7X4LN44-F1
#
_entry.id   AF-A0A7X4LN44-F1
#
_cell.length_a   1.000
_cell.length_b   1.000
_cell.length_c   1.000
_cell.angle_alpha   90.00
_cell.angle_beta   90.00
_cell.angle_gamma   90.00
#
_symmetry.space_group_name_H-M   'P 1'
#
loop_
_entity.id
_entity.type
_entity.pdbx_description
1 polymer ?
#
loop_
_entity_poly.entity_id
_entity_poly.type
_entity_poly.pdbx_seq_one_letter_code
_entity_poly.pdbx_strand_id
1 'polypeptide(L)'
;MKAKNAETPDSSSAAEIFKWVVTFALLAAAVVGNHLYSDMSVVIRAAGVIVLIAAALGVAALTVKGKAAISFAQESRMEIRKVVWPSRQETMQTTLIVLAVSVVMALVLWGIDGIMVRLVAFATGI
;
A
#
# COMPACT_ATOMS: atom_id res chain seq x y z
N MET A 1 23.64 28.35 9.44
CA MET A 1 22.50 29.03 8.79
C MET A 1 22.84 29.24 7.31
N LYS A 2 22.33 28.39 6.40
CA LYS A 2 22.36 28.64 4.95
C LYS A 2 20.95 28.35 4.43
N ALA A 3 20.11 29.39 4.46
CA ALA A 3 18.84 29.39 3.77
C ALA A 3 19.12 29.27 2.27
N LYS A 4 18.71 28.16 1.66
CA LYS A 4 18.68 28.00 0.20
C LYS A 4 17.23 28.11 -0.23
N ASN A 5 16.68 29.31 -0.03
CA ASN A 5 15.40 29.71 -0.60
C ASN A 5 15.69 30.47 -1.89
N ALA A 6 15.56 29.80 -3.02
CA ALA A 6 15.38 30.42 -4.33
C ALA A 6 14.81 29.33 -5.25
N GLU A 7 13.49 29.21 -5.28
CA GLU A 7 12.79 28.52 -6.34
C GLU A 7 13.03 29.30 -7.64
N THR A 8 13.94 28.83 -8.48
CA THR A 8 13.99 29.25 -9.87
C THR A 8 12.91 28.47 -10.64
N PRO A 9 11.99 29.13 -11.36
CA PRO A 9 11.05 28.46 -12.25
C PRO A 9 11.80 28.05 -13.52
N ASP A 10 12.76 27.12 -13.38
CA ASP A 10 13.50 26.56 -14.50
C ASP A 10 12.62 25.54 -15.22
N SER A 11 12.69 25.51 -16.55
CA SER A 11 11.77 24.80 -17.47
C SER A 11 11.47 23.32 -17.13
N SER A 12 12.26 22.71 -16.26
CA SER A 12 12.02 21.41 -15.62
C SER A 12 10.65 21.33 -14.92
N SER A 13 10.23 22.36 -14.18
CA SER A 13 8.96 22.33 -13.43
C SER A 13 7.74 22.41 -14.35
N ALA A 14 7.79 23.24 -15.39
CA ALA A 14 6.70 23.36 -16.37
C ALA A 14 6.55 22.08 -17.21
N ALA A 15 7.67 21.47 -17.63
CA ALA A 15 7.66 20.20 -18.35
C ALA A 15 7.12 19.05 -17.49
N GLU A 16 7.43 19.04 -16.18
CA GLU A 16 6.88 18.05 -15.25
C GLU A 16 5.38 18.23 -15.04
N ILE A 17 4.91 19.47 -14.82
CA ILE A 17 3.48 19.77 -14.73
C ILE A 17 2.75 19.34 -16.00
N PHE A 18 3.33 19.62 -17.18
CA PHE A 18 2.76 19.20 -18.46
C PHE A 18 2.62 17.67 -18.55
N LYS A 19 3.66 16.89 -18.19
CA LYS A 19 3.57 15.43 -18.17
C LYS A 19 2.48 14.92 -17.22
N TRP A 20 2.34 15.53 -16.04
CA TRP A 20 1.27 15.17 -15.10
C TRP A 20 -0.11 15.46 -15.66
N VAL A 21 -0.31 16.61 -16.29
CA VAL A 21 -1.56 16.95 -16.99
C VAL A 21 -1.87 15.91 -18.07
N VAL A 22 -0.88 15.52 -18.87
CA VAL A 22 -1.04 14.47 -19.89
C VAL A 22 -1.41 13.12 -19.26
N THR A 23 -0.77 12.71 -18.17
CA THR A 23 -1.11 11.48 -17.45
C THR A 23 -2.55 11.49 -16.93
N PHE A 24 -2.99 12.58 -16.28
CA PHE A 24 -4.36 12.70 -15.79
C PHE A 24 -5.37 12.74 -16.93
N ALA A 25 -5.05 13.41 -18.04
CA ALA A 25 -5.90 13.44 -19.23
C ALA A 25 -6.07 12.04 -19.84
N LEU A 26 -5.00 11.24 -19.93
CA LEU A 26 -5.06 9.86 -20.42
C LEU A 26 -5.92 8.96 -19.51
N LEU A 27 -5.80 9.11 -18.19
CA LEU A 27 -6.63 8.35 -17.24
C LEU A 27 -8.10 8.76 -17.33
N ALA A 28 -8.39 10.06 -17.41
CA ALA A 28 -9.75 10.57 -17.61
C ALA A 28 -10.35 10.04 -18.93
N ALA A 29 -9.57 10.04 -20.01
CA ALA A 29 -9.98 9.47 -21.29
C ALA A 29 -10.25 7.97 -21.20
N ALA A 30 -9.48 7.22 -20.40
CA ALA A 30 -9.75 5.78 -20.17
C ALA A 30 -11.08 5.56 -19.44
N VAL A 31 -11.39 6.34 -18.41
CA VAL A 31 -12.64 6.24 -17.64
C VAL A 31 -13.84 6.68 -18.48
N VAL A 32 -13.75 7.83 -19.13
CA VAL A 32 -14.82 8.38 -19.97
C VAL A 32 -15.04 7.51 -21.20
N GLY A 33 -13.98 7.04 -21.85
CA GLY A 33 -14.06 6.11 -22.97
C GLY A 33 -14.72 4.77 -22.56
N ASN A 34 -14.43 4.27 -21.35
CA ASN A 34 -15.08 3.07 -20.84
C ASN A 34 -16.58 3.27 -20.58
N HIS A 35 -17.00 4.47 -20.17
CA HIS A 35 -18.42 4.81 -19.96
C HIS A 35 -19.19 5.07 -21.25
N LEU A 36 -18.60 5.77 -22.23
CA LEU A 36 -19.26 6.11 -23.50
C LEU A 36 -19.45 4.89 -24.42
N TYR A 37 -18.53 3.92 -24.38
CA TYR A 37 -18.61 2.69 -25.17
C TYR A 37 -19.26 1.54 -24.36
N SER A 38 -20.32 1.84 -23.60
CA SER A 38 -21.06 0.84 -22.81
C SER A 38 -21.71 -0.26 -23.66
N ASP A 39 -22.02 0.05 -24.92
CA ASP A 39 -22.83 -0.80 -25.80
C ASP A 39 -21.99 -1.67 -26.74
N MET A 40 -20.65 -1.55 -26.71
CA MET A 40 -19.74 -2.33 -27.56
C MET A 40 -19.17 -3.55 -26.83
N SER A 41 -18.64 -4.52 -27.58
CA SER A 41 -18.03 -5.75 -27.04
C SER A 41 -17.00 -5.44 -25.94
N VAL A 42 -17.19 -6.09 -24.78
CA VAL A 42 -16.40 -5.91 -23.55
C VAL A 42 -14.89 -6.09 -23.80
N VAL A 43 -14.51 -6.98 -24.73
CA VAL A 43 -13.11 -7.30 -25.04
C VAL A 43 -12.37 -6.10 -25.64
N ILE A 44 -12.98 -5.39 -26.59
CA ILE A 44 -12.36 -4.25 -27.27
C ILE A 44 -12.19 -3.08 -26.30
N ARG A 45 -13.18 -2.85 -25.44
CA ARG A 45 -13.13 -1.82 -24.39
C ARG A 45 -12.02 -2.11 -23.37
N ALA A 46 -11.95 -3.34 -22.88
CA ALA A 46 -10.92 -3.75 -21.93
C ALA A 46 -9.51 -3.58 -22.53
N ALA A 47 -9.31 -3.99 -23.79
CA ALA A 47 -8.05 -3.79 -24.50
C ALA A 47 -7.68 -2.29 -24.63
N GLY A 48 -8.63 -1.42 -25.02
CA GLY A 48 -8.40 0.02 -25.12
C GLY A 48 -8.05 0.68 -23.78
N VAL A 49 -8.75 0.30 -22.71
CA VAL A 49 -8.46 0.78 -21.34
C VAL A 49 -7.06 0.34 -20.90
N ILE A 50 -6.68 -0.92 -21.15
CA ILE A 50 -5.34 -1.43 -20.82
C ILE A 50 -4.26 -0.62 -21.55
N VAL A 51 -4.45 -0.34 -22.84
CA VAL A 51 -3.50 0.46 -23.64
C VAL A 51 -3.37 1.87 -23.09
N LEU A 52 -4.48 2.54 -22.77
CA LEU A 52 -4.46 3.90 -22.21
C LEU A 52 -3.81 3.95 -20.83
N ILE A 53 -4.07 2.96 -19.97
CA ILE A 53 -3.41 2.84 -18.66
C ILE A 53 -1.91 2.60 -18.85
N ALA A 54 -1.51 1.70 -19.76
CA ALA A 54 -0.10 1.44 -20.04
C ALA A 54 0.61 2.70 -20.55
N ALA A 55 -0.01 3.48 -21.43
CA ALA A 55 0.52 4.76 -21.90
C ALA A 55 0.63 5.79 -20.76
N ALA A 56 -0.39 5.91 -19.91
CA ALA A 56 -0.38 6.82 -18.75
C ALA A 56 0.74 6.45 -17.77
N LEU A 57 0.93 5.17 -17.48
CA LEU A 57 2.02 4.65 -16.65
C LEU A 57 3.39 4.91 -17.29
N GLY A 58 3.50 4.75 -18.61
CA GLY A 58 4.73 5.08 -19.35
C GLY A 58 5.10 6.56 -19.22
N VAL A 59 4.14 7.47 -19.43
CA VAL A 59 4.36 8.92 -19.24
C VAL A 59 4.71 9.24 -17.79
N ALA A 60 3.99 8.64 -16.83
CA ALA A 60 4.24 8.82 -15.40
C ALA A 60 5.65 8.35 -14.99
N ALA A 61 6.13 7.21 -15.53
CA ALA A 61 7.47 6.69 -15.24
C ALA A 61 8.60 7.60 -15.76
N LEU A 62 8.34 8.39 -16.81
CA LEU A 62 9.29 9.36 -17.38
C LEU A 62 9.33 10.71 -16.62
N THR A 63 8.46 10.91 -15.64
CA THR A 63 8.49 12.09 -14.74
C THR A 63 9.63 11.98 -13.73
N VAL A 64 10.08 13.12 -13.18
CA VAL A 64 11.09 13.19 -12.12
C VAL A 64 10.66 12.37 -10.91
N LYS A 65 9.38 12.44 -10.53
CA LYS A 65 8.81 11.64 -9.43
C LYS A 65 8.75 10.15 -9.77
N GLY A 66 8.42 9.80 -11.01
CA GLY A 66 8.42 8.41 -11.49
C GLY A 66 9.81 7.78 -11.48
N LYS A 67 10.82 8.48 -12.00
CA LYS A 67 12.22 8.02 -11.94
C LYS A 67 12.74 7.89 -10.51
N ALA A 68 12.39 8.82 -9.63
CA ALA A 68 12.73 8.74 -8.21
C ALA A 68 12.10 7.51 -7.53
N ALA A 69 10.83 7.20 -7.83
CA ALA A 69 10.16 6.01 -7.32
C ALA A 69 10.82 4.71 -7.83
N ILE A 70 11.25 4.67 -9.09
CA ILE A 70 11.98 3.52 -9.66
C ILE A 70 13.34 3.35 -8.97
N SER A 71 14.11 4.43 -8.78
CA SER A 71 15.39 4.40 -8.04
C SER A 71 15.17 3.90 -6.61
N PHE A 72 14.16 4.44 -5.92
CA PHE A 72 13.81 4.03 -4.57
C PHE A 72 13.41 2.54 -4.50
N ALA A 73 12.69 2.03 -5.50
CA ALA A 73 12.36 0.61 -5.57
C ALA A 73 13.60 -0.28 -5.79
N GLN A 74 14.58 0.20 -6.56
CA GLN A 74 15.87 -0.48 -6.75
C GLN A 74 16.69 -0.48 -5.45
N GLU A 75 16.77 0.66 -4.76
CA GLU A 75 17.43 0.81 -3.46
C GLU A 75 16.76 -0.07 -2.39
N SER A 76 15.43 -0.10 -2.36
CA SER A 76 14.65 -0.95 -1.45
C SER A 76 14.92 -2.43 -1.67
N ARG A 77 15.11 -2.88 -2.92
CA ARG A 77 15.50 -4.26 -3.22
C ARG A 77 16.90 -4.60 -2.69
N MET A 78 17.82 -3.64 -2.73
CA MET A 78 19.15 -3.81 -2.14
C MET A 78 19.09 -3.88 -0.62
N GLU A 79 18.18 -3.14 0.01
CA GLU A 79 17.96 -3.17 1.47
C GLU A 79 17.28 -4.46 1.93
N ILE A 80 16.31 -4.98 1.17
CA ILE A 80 15.66 -6.27 1.44
C ILE A 80 16.70 -7.41 1.47
N ARG A 81 17.76 -7.32 0.67
CA ARG A 81 18.85 -8.31 0.71
C ARG A 81 19.71 -8.24 1.98
N LYS A 82 19.69 -7.11 2.69
CA LYS A 82 20.35 -6.96 4.01
C LYS A 82 19.46 -7.47 5.15
N VAL A 83 18.19 -7.73 4.90
CA VAL A 83 17.31 -8.36 5.89
C VAL A 83 17.78 -9.80 6.07
N VAL A 84 18.50 -10.04 7.15
CA VAL A 84 18.82 -11.38 7.61
C VAL A 84 17.51 -11.97 8.11
N TRP A 85 16.89 -12.80 7.26
CA TRP A 85 15.70 -13.53 7.68
C TRP A 85 16.10 -14.49 8.80
N PRO A 86 15.37 -14.47 9.93
CA PRO A 86 15.69 -15.29 11.08
C PRO A 86 15.70 -16.76 10.69
N SER A 87 16.58 -17.53 11.33
CA SER A 87 16.61 -18.97 11.11
C SER A 87 15.28 -19.59 11.56
N ARG A 88 14.95 -20.78 11.03
CA ARG A 88 13.73 -21.51 11.45
C ARG A 88 13.69 -21.74 12.96
N GLN A 89 14.86 -21.88 13.59
CA GLN A 89 14.99 -22.09 15.02
C GLN A 89 14.66 -20.83 15.83
N GLU A 90 15.17 -19.66 15.43
CA GLU A 90 14.87 -18.36 16.06
C GLU A 90 13.38 -17.98 15.90
N THR A 91 12.82 -18.28 14.72
CA THR A 91 11.40 -18.04 14.41
C THR A 91 10.51 -18.89 15.31
N MET A 92 10.83 -20.18 15.47
CA MET A 92 10.10 -21.10 16.35
C MET A 92 10.22 -20.70 17.81
N GLN A 93 11.40 -20.30 18.28
CA GLN A 93 11.60 -19.85 19.66
C GLN A 93 10.72 -18.63 19.97
N THR A 94 10.75 -17.61 19.09
CA THR A 94 9.95 -16.39 19.28
C THR A 94 8.46 -16.69 19.22
N THR A 95 8.02 -17.55 18.28
CA THR A 95 6.62 -17.97 18.17
C THR A 95 6.15 -18.72 19.40
N LEU A 96 6.97 -19.63 19.95
CA LEU A 96 6.65 -20.37 21.18
C LEU A 96 6.56 -19.46 22.41
N ILE A 97 7.43 -18.45 22.52
CA ILE A 97 7.37 -17.44 23.58
C ILE A 97 6.04 -16.67 23.50
N VAL A 98 5.69 -16.15 22.32
CA VAL A 98 4.44 -15.41 22.12
C VAL A 98 3.22 -16.29 22.37
N LEU A 99 3.26 -17.55 21.92
CA LEU A 99 2.20 -18.53 22.16
C LEU A 99 2.02 -18.80 23.66
N ALA A 100 3.11 -19.00 24.41
CA ALA A 100 3.06 -19.23 25.85
C ALA A 100 2.42 -18.04 26.58
N VAL A 101 2.86 -16.81 26.27
CA VAL A 101 2.29 -15.59 26.86
C VAL A 101 0.80 -15.45 26.50
N SER A 102 0.43 -15.74 25.26
CA SER A 102 -0.97 -15.68 24.80
C SER A 102 -1.86 -16.70 25.53
N VAL A 103 -1.37 -17.93 25.74
CA VAL A 103 -2.09 -18.96 26.51
C VAL A 103 -2.28 -18.55 27.96
N VAL A 104 -1.25 -17.99 28.59
CA VAL A 104 -1.35 -17.47 29.97
C VAL A 104 -2.40 -16.37 30.06
N MET A 105 -2.36 -15.40 29.15
CA MET A 105 -3.35 -14.31 29.12
C MET A 105 -4.77 -14.85 28.89
N ALA A 106 -4.95 -15.79 27.96
CA ALA A 106 -6.24 -16.42 27.68
C ALA A 106 -6.81 -17.15 28.90
N LEU A 107 -5.98 -17.88 29.65
CA LEU A 107 -6.40 -18.57 30.87
C LEU A 107 -6.76 -17.60 31.99
N VAL A 108 -6.00 -16.51 32.15
CA VAL A 108 -6.29 -15.47 33.15
C VAL A 108 -7.63 -14.81 32.87
N LEU A 109 -7.85 -14.36 31.63
CA LEU A 109 -9.13 -13.77 31.21
C LEU A 109 -10.26 -14.77 31.40
N TRP A 110 -10.13 -16.00 30.87
CA TRP A 110 -11.15 -17.04 31.03
C TRP A 110 -11.52 -17.31 32.50
N GLY A 111 -10.54 -17.30 33.41
CA GLY A 111 -10.78 -17.45 34.84
C GLY A 111 -11.57 -16.28 35.45
N ILE A 112 -11.18 -15.05 35.12
CA ILE A 112 -11.85 -13.83 35.62
C ILE A 112 -13.27 -13.75 35.06
N ASP A 113 -13.44 -13.89 33.75
CA ASP A 113 -14.75 -13.90 33.08
C ASP A 113 -15.65 -14.99 33.65
N GLY A 114 -15.11 -16.20 33.89
CA GLY A 114 -15.85 -17.30 34.49
C GLY A 114 -16.34 -17.03 35.92
N ILE A 115 -15.51 -16.37 36.73
CA ILE A 115 -15.89 -15.95 38.09
C ILE A 115 -16.93 -14.83 38.04
N MET A 116 -16.74 -13.84 37.16
CA MET A 116 -17.68 -12.75 36.93
C MET A 116 -19.07 -13.28 36.56
N VAL A 117 -19.17 -14.21 35.61
CA VAL A 117 -20.45 -14.82 35.21
C VAL A 117 -21.13 -15.52 36.38
N ARG A 118 -20.39 -16.27 37.19
CA ARG A 118 -20.96 -16.96 38.37
C ARG A 118 -21.42 -15.99 39.46
N LEU A 119 -20.67 -14.91 39.68
CA LEU A 119 -21.05 -13.86 40.63
C LEU A 119 -22.32 -13.13 40.18
N VAL A 120 -22.41 -12.80 38.90
CA VAL A 120 -23.60 -12.16 38.33
C VAL A 120 -24.80 -13.11 38.39
N ALA A 121 -24.64 -14.39 38.05
CA ALA A 121 -25.70 -15.39 38.16
C ALA A 121 -26.23 -15.49 39.60
N PHE A 122 -25.32 -15.63 40.58
CA PHE A 122 -25.68 -15.66 42.00
C PHE A 122 -26.41 -14.39 42.46
N ALA A 123 -25.95 -13.21 42.04
CA ALA A 123 -26.55 -11.94 42.41
C ALA A 123 -27.92 -11.69 41.74
N THR A 124 -28.11 -12.17 40.51
CA THR A 124 -29.37 -12.02 39.75
C THR A 124 -30.39 -13.12 40.11
N GLY A 125 -29.99 -14.14 40.87
CA GLY A 125 -30.88 -15.19 41.37
C GLY A 125 -31.34 -16.19 40.31
N ILE A 126 -30.60 -16.32 39.20
CA ILE A 126 -30.76 -17.38 38.19
C ILE A 126 -29.72 -18.46 38.44
#